data_AF-A0A4V3IUE4-F1
#
_entry.id   AF-A0A4V3IUE4-F1
#
_cell.length_a   1.000
_cell.length_b   1.000
_cell.length_c   1.000
_cell.angle_alpha   90.00
_cell.angle_beta   90.00
_cell.angle_gamma   90.00
#
_symmetry.space_group_name_H-M   'P 1'
#
loop_
_entity.id
_entity.type
_entity.pdbx_description
1 polymer ?
#
loop_
_entity_poly.entity_id
_entity_poly.type
_entity_poly.pdbx_seq_one_letter_code
_entity_poly.pdbx_strand_id
1 'polypeptide(L)'
;RGNAPASGGNAPAPAPAPAPAPAPAPAPAPAPAPAPNRNAVDVAIAFASAQLGDRYGLGGYGPDVWDCSGLTKAAYAAAGVYIGSHSATNQYRTMASQGRLVPFSEVQRGDLVFWTSGGGDFYHNAIYAGGGQIIEAADYGKPVRIRSIWSPGDVAPYVGRPTG
;
A
#
# COMPACT_ATOMS: atom_id res chain seq x y z
N ARG A 1 83.14 -18.78 43.91
CA ARG A 1 81.93 -18.08 44.43
C ARG A 1 81.66 -16.96 43.42
N GLY A 2 80.64 -16.89 42.59
CA GLY A 2 79.34 -17.56 42.50
C GLY A 2 78.33 -16.49 42.06
N ASN A 3 77.68 -16.70 40.91
CA ASN A 3 76.45 -16.05 40.39
C ASN A 3 76.49 -14.52 40.12
N ALA A 4 75.68 -13.91 39.27
CA ALA A 4 74.84 -14.21 38.09
C ALA A 4 74.11 -12.85 37.81
N PRO A 5 73.67 -12.54 36.58
CA PRO A 5 73.02 -11.26 36.27
C PRO A 5 71.55 -11.24 36.76
N ALA A 6 71.09 -10.13 37.36
CA ALA A 6 69.66 -9.87 37.59
C ALA A 6 69.17 -8.98 36.44
N SER A 7 68.48 -9.55 35.45
CA SER A 7 67.04 -9.79 35.38
C SER A 7 66.32 -8.60 34.73
N GLY A 8 65.99 -8.78 33.46
CA GLY A 8 65.13 -7.89 32.70
C GLY A 8 63.72 -7.89 33.27
N GLY A 9 63.17 -6.70 33.48
CA GLY A 9 61.78 -6.51 33.89
C GLY A 9 60.84 -6.91 32.76
N ASN A 10 60.02 -7.93 32.99
CA ASN A 10 58.89 -8.27 32.15
C ASN A 10 57.67 -7.49 32.69
N ALA A 11 57.19 -6.49 31.95
CA ALA A 11 55.93 -5.83 32.26
C ALA A 11 54.76 -6.78 31.90
N PRO A 12 53.72 -6.93 32.75
CA PRO A 12 52.56 -7.74 32.40
C PRO A 12 51.81 -7.15 31.20
N ALA A 13 51.40 -8.00 30.25
CA ALA A 13 50.56 -7.59 29.14
C ALA A 13 49.17 -7.13 29.66
N PRO A 14 48.56 -6.09 29.05
CA PRO A 14 47.24 -5.62 29.45
C PRO A 14 46.17 -6.69 29.21
N ALA A 15 45.21 -6.79 30.13
CA ALA A 15 44.10 -7.75 30.04
C ALA A 15 43.20 -7.45 28.83
N PRO A 16 42.61 -8.47 28.18
CA PRO A 16 41.69 -8.27 27.05
C PRO A 16 40.45 -7.48 27.48
N ALA A 17 39.99 -6.57 26.61
CA ALA A 17 38.75 -5.83 26.84
C ALA A 17 37.53 -6.78 26.85
N PRO A 18 36.48 -6.50 27.65
CA PRO A 18 35.26 -7.30 27.66
C PRO A 18 34.56 -7.25 26.29
N ALA A 19 33.96 -8.37 25.89
CA ALA A 19 33.22 -8.46 24.64
C ALA A 19 31.96 -7.54 24.63
N PRO A 20 31.54 -7.02 23.47
CA PRO A 20 30.33 -6.21 23.37
C PRO A 20 29.08 -7.00 23.77
N ALA A 21 28.13 -6.33 24.43
CA ALA A 21 26.85 -6.94 24.78
C ALA A 21 26.02 -7.28 23.53
N PRO A 22 25.21 -8.36 23.55
CA PRO A 22 24.33 -8.72 22.44
C PRO A 22 23.32 -7.61 22.13
N ALA A 23 23.02 -7.40 20.84
CA ALA A 23 22.00 -6.44 20.42
C ALA A 23 20.59 -6.85 20.93
N PRO A 24 19.69 -5.88 21.21
CA PRO A 24 18.32 -6.16 21.59
C PRO A 24 17.58 -6.96 20.51
N ALA A 25 16.69 -7.86 20.93
CA ALA A 25 15.85 -8.62 19.99
C ALA A 25 14.91 -7.68 19.20
N PRO A 26 14.56 -8.02 17.94
CA PRO A 26 13.61 -7.26 17.14
C PRO A 26 12.25 -7.16 17.83
N ALA A 27 11.58 -6.01 17.69
CA ALA A 27 10.22 -5.82 18.20
C ALA A 27 9.21 -6.78 17.51
N PRO A 28 8.12 -7.18 18.19
CA PRO A 28 7.05 -7.97 17.59
C PRO A 28 6.47 -7.30 16.35
N ALA A 29 6.11 -8.10 15.34
CA ALA A 29 5.45 -7.59 14.14
C ALA A 29 4.09 -6.94 14.49
N PRO A 30 3.66 -5.89 13.74
CA PRO A 30 2.34 -5.30 13.92
C PRO A 30 1.22 -6.34 13.77
N ALA A 31 0.10 -6.11 14.45
CA ALA A 31 -1.10 -6.93 14.26
C ALA A 31 -1.61 -6.81 12.81
N PRO A 32 -2.17 -7.90 12.23
CA PRO A 32 -2.73 -7.86 10.88
C PRO A 32 -3.83 -6.81 10.75
N ALA A 33 -3.89 -6.15 9.59
CA ALA A 33 -4.99 -5.23 9.28
C ALA A 33 -6.33 -5.96 9.31
N PRO A 34 -7.43 -5.32 9.77
CA PRO A 34 -8.74 -5.95 9.77
C PRO A 34 -9.17 -6.37 8.35
N ALA A 35 -9.99 -7.41 8.29
CA ALA A 35 -10.52 -7.91 7.03
C ALA A 35 -11.59 -6.95 6.46
N PRO A 36 -11.67 -6.79 5.12
CA PRO A 36 -12.73 -6.01 4.48
C PRO A 36 -14.14 -6.52 4.80
N ASN A 37 -15.10 -5.61 5.00
CA ASN A 37 -16.52 -5.95 5.00
C ASN A 37 -16.95 -6.45 3.60
N ARG A 38 -17.23 -7.76 3.51
CA ARG A 38 -17.57 -8.43 2.25
C ARG A 38 -18.78 -7.82 1.53
N ASN A 39 -19.85 -7.50 2.26
CA ASN A 39 -21.07 -6.96 1.65
C ASN A 39 -20.79 -5.62 0.95
N ALA A 40 -20.04 -4.74 1.61
CA ALA A 40 -19.68 -3.45 1.02
C ALA A 40 -18.72 -3.60 -0.17
N VAL A 41 -17.78 -4.55 -0.12
CA VAL A 41 -16.90 -4.89 -1.25
C VAL A 41 -17.71 -5.40 -2.45
N ASP A 42 -18.67 -6.29 -2.22
CA ASP A 42 -19.50 -6.86 -3.28
C ASP A 42 -20.36 -5.79 -3.95
N VAL A 43 -20.95 -4.86 -3.17
CA VAL A 43 -21.70 -3.71 -3.71
C VAL A 43 -20.78 -2.81 -4.55
N ALA A 44 -19.60 -2.45 -4.05
CA ALA A 44 -18.68 -1.58 -4.78
C ALA A 44 -18.20 -2.23 -6.08
N ILE A 45 -17.85 -3.52 -6.07
CA ILE A 45 -17.43 -4.23 -7.28
C ILE A 45 -18.59 -4.40 -8.25
N ALA A 46 -19.80 -4.71 -7.78
CA ALA A 46 -20.98 -4.81 -8.64
C ALA A 46 -21.26 -3.47 -9.34
N PHE A 47 -21.20 -2.36 -8.59
CA PHE A 47 -21.34 -1.02 -9.16
C PHE A 47 -20.30 -0.76 -10.24
N ALA A 48 -19.00 -0.95 -9.94
CA ALA A 48 -17.93 -0.67 -10.89
C ALA A 48 -17.98 -1.61 -12.11
N SER A 49 -18.41 -2.85 -11.91
CA SER A 49 -18.57 -3.84 -12.98
C SER A 49 -19.74 -3.51 -13.90
N ALA A 50 -20.80 -2.86 -13.39
CA ALA A 50 -21.90 -2.37 -14.20
C ALA A 50 -21.48 -1.23 -15.16
N GLN A 51 -20.34 -0.58 -14.91
CA GLN A 51 -19.81 0.49 -15.75
C GLN A 51 -18.85 -0.02 -16.84
N LEU A 52 -18.62 -1.33 -16.94
CA LEU A 52 -17.68 -1.88 -17.94
C LEU A 52 -18.11 -1.51 -19.36
N GLY A 53 -17.19 -0.93 -20.12
CA GLY A 53 -17.44 -0.41 -21.47
C GLY A 53 -17.68 1.11 -21.52
N ASP A 54 -17.99 1.75 -20.39
CA ASP A 54 -18.21 3.20 -20.32
C ASP A 54 -16.94 3.97 -20.67
N ARG A 55 -17.12 5.21 -21.13
CA ARG A 55 -16.01 6.02 -21.62
C ARG A 55 -15.20 6.59 -20.46
N TYR A 56 -13.90 6.71 -20.66
CA TYR A 56 -13.09 7.57 -19.82
C TYR A 56 -13.25 9.04 -20.21
N GLY A 57 -13.28 9.93 -19.21
CA GLY A 57 -13.10 11.36 -19.38
C GLY A 57 -12.55 11.96 -18.09
N LEU A 58 -11.51 12.81 -18.18
CA LEU A 58 -10.91 13.45 -17.01
C LEU A 58 -11.96 14.27 -16.25
N GLY A 59 -12.09 14.07 -14.94
CA GLY A 59 -13.14 14.67 -14.11
C GLY A 59 -14.48 13.94 -14.19
N GLY A 60 -14.57 12.81 -14.92
CA GLY A 60 -15.78 12.03 -15.09
C GLY A 60 -16.27 11.42 -13.77
N TYR A 61 -17.56 11.59 -13.49
CA TYR A 61 -18.23 11.10 -12.28
C TYR A 61 -19.60 10.47 -12.58
N GLY A 62 -19.67 9.76 -13.72
CA GLY A 62 -20.84 9.00 -14.14
C GLY A 62 -22.00 9.82 -14.73
N PRO A 63 -23.09 9.14 -15.11
CA PRO A 63 -23.20 7.68 -15.12
C PRO A 63 -22.39 7.04 -16.27
N ASP A 64 -22.19 7.71 -17.41
CA ASP A 64 -21.60 7.06 -18.61
C ASP A 64 -20.14 7.48 -18.91
N VAL A 65 -19.58 8.37 -18.08
CA VAL A 65 -18.22 8.90 -18.24
C VAL A 65 -17.51 8.92 -16.90
N TRP A 66 -16.36 8.27 -16.82
CA TRP A 66 -15.63 8.06 -15.57
C TRP A 66 -14.18 8.52 -15.68
N ASP A 67 -13.62 9.06 -14.60
CA ASP A 67 -12.19 8.95 -14.36
C ASP A 67 -11.90 7.95 -13.23
N CYS A 68 -10.62 7.70 -12.97
CA CYS A 68 -10.16 6.72 -12.00
C CYS A 68 -10.79 6.90 -10.62
N SER A 69 -10.57 8.08 -10.04
CA SER A 69 -11.02 8.39 -8.68
C SER A 69 -12.52 8.65 -8.60
N GLY A 70 -13.15 9.05 -9.70
CA GLY A 70 -14.59 9.19 -9.81
C GLY A 70 -15.30 7.85 -9.75
N LEU A 71 -14.80 6.86 -10.51
CA LEU A 71 -15.33 5.48 -10.50
C LEU A 71 -15.19 4.85 -9.11
N THR A 72 -14.01 4.90 -8.50
CA THR A 72 -13.80 4.33 -7.15
C THR A 72 -14.69 4.99 -6.11
N LYS A 73 -14.83 6.32 -6.17
CA LYS A 73 -15.66 7.10 -5.26
C LYS A 73 -17.13 6.73 -5.40
N ALA A 74 -17.66 6.64 -6.62
CA ALA A 74 -19.05 6.27 -6.85
C ALA A 74 -19.34 4.82 -6.43
N ALA A 75 -18.44 3.89 -6.74
CA ALA A 75 -18.55 2.49 -6.33
C ALA A 75 -18.66 2.33 -4.81
N TYR A 76 -17.77 2.97 -4.05
CA TYR A 76 -17.82 2.89 -2.59
C TYR A 76 -18.93 3.72 -1.97
N ALA A 77 -19.34 4.83 -2.60
CA ALA A 77 -20.53 5.57 -2.18
C ALA A 77 -21.81 4.73 -2.31
N ALA A 78 -21.93 3.89 -3.35
CA ALA A 78 -23.05 2.95 -3.50
C ALA A 78 -23.09 1.90 -2.37
N ALA A 79 -21.93 1.59 -1.77
CA ALA A 79 -21.81 0.73 -0.60
C ALA A 79 -21.96 1.49 0.74
N GLY A 80 -22.23 2.80 0.72
CA GLY A 80 -22.31 3.64 1.92
C GLY A 80 -20.95 3.95 2.58
N VAL A 81 -19.85 3.81 1.84
CA VAL A 81 -18.49 3.93 2.36
C VAL A 81 -17.84 5.21 1.82
N TYR A 82 -17.43 6.10 2.73
CA TYR A 82 -16.65 7.27 2.36
C TYR A 82 -15.17 6.92 2.21
N ILE A 83 -14.61 7.19 1.03
CA ILE A 83 -13.20 6.92 0.72
C ILE A 83 -12.36 8.17 0.44
N GLY A 84 -12.94 9.36 0.56
CA GLY A 84 -12.30 10.62 0.18
C GLY A 84 -13.02 11.33 -0.97
N SER A 85 -12.44 12.45 -1.40
CA SER A 85 -12.94 13.28 -2.50
C SER A 85 -12.64 12.67 -3.88
N HIS A 86 -13.01 13.40 -4.93
CA HIS A 86 -12.73 13.04 -6.32
C HIS A 86 -11.25 13.35 -6.64
N SER A 87 -10.34 12.59 -6.04
CA SER A 87 -8.90 12.69 -6.23
C SER A 87 -8.23 11.42 -5.70
N ALA A 88 -7.43 10.73 -6.52
CA ALA A 88 -6.69 9.55 -6.11
C ALA A 88 -5.78 9.85 -4.89
N THR A 89 -5.08 10.98 -4.91
CA THR A 89 -4.27 11.44 -3.77
C THR A 89 -5.10 11.64 -2.51
N ASN A 90 -6.26 12.30 -2.60
CA ASN A 90 -7.10 12.51 -1.42
C ASN A 90 -7.65 11.19 -0.88
N GLN A 91 -8.00 10.23 -1.75
CA GLN A 91 -8.50 8.94 -1.33
C GLN A 91 -7.43 8.15 -0.57
N TYR A 92 -6.19 8.13 -1.08
CA TYR A 92 -5.05 7.54 -0.36
C TYR A 92 -4.84 8.20 1.01
N ARG A 93 -4.79 9.55 1.06
CA ARG A 93 -4.59 10.31 2.30
C ARG A 93 -5.71 10.10 3.31
N THR A 94 -6.95 9.95 2.84
CA THR A 94 -8.12 9.66 3.68
C THR A 94 -7.98 8.28 4.33
N MET A 95 -7.58 7.26 3.59
CA MET A 95 -7.35 5.94 4.17
C MET A 95 -6.13 5.91 5.09
N ALA A 96 -5.09 6.68 4.78
CA ALA A 96 -3.94 6.87 5.67
C ALA A 96 -4.35 7.48 7.01
N SER A 97 -5.15 8.55 7.01
CA SER A 97 -5.61 9.19 8.26
C SER A 97 -6.56 8.33 9.08
N GLN A 98 -7.24 7.38 8.44
CA GLN A 98 -8.10 6.39 9.09
C GLN A 98 -7.35 5.14 9.56
N GLY A 99 -6.04 5.02 9.30
CA GLY A 99 -5.25 3.83 9.65
C GLY A 99 -5.56 2.59 8.80
N ARG A 100 -5.95 2.80 7.53
CA ARG A 100 -6.47 1.76 6.62
C ARG A 100 -5.55 1.46 5.45
N LEU A 101 -4.28 1.84 5.57
CA LEU A 101 -3.27 1.44 4.62
C LEU A 101 -2.77 0.05 4.96
N VAL A 102 -2.69 -0.80 3.96
CA VAL A 102 -2.25 -2.19 4.08
C VAL A 102 -1.12 -2.42 3.08
N PRO A 103 -0.05 -3.15 3.43
CA PRO A 103 1.01 -3.46 2.48
C PRO A 103 0.44 -4.07 1.20
N PHE A 104 0.96 -3.67 0.03
CA PHE A 104 0.51 -4.21 -1.25
C PHE A 104 0.63 -5.74 -1.34
N SER A 105 1.58 -6.34 -0.61
CA SER A 105 1.72 -7.81 -0.47
C SER A 105 0.52 -8.49 0.21
N GLU A 106 -0.29 -7.74 0.95
CA GLU A 106 -1.48 -8.21 1.66
C GLU A 106 -2.79 -7.74 0.99
N VAL A 107 -2.70 -7.33 -0.29
CA VAL A 107 -3.84 -6.82 -1.05
C VAL A 107 -4.96 -7.85 -1.12
N GLN A 108 -6.18 -7.41 -0.82
CA GLN A 108 -7.40 -8.20 -0.85
C GLN A 108 -8.43 -7.58 -1.76
N ARG A 109 -9.33 -8.41 -2.31
CA ARG A 109 -10.44 -7.96 -3.16
C ARG A 109 -11.20 -6.83 -2.46
N GLY A 110 -11.40 -5.73 -3.19
CA GLY A 110 -11.96 -4.48 -2.69
C GLY A 110 -10.91 -3.41 -2.40
N ASP A 111 -9.68 -3.75 -2.03
CA ASP A 111 -8.65 -2.75 -1.74
C ASP A 111 -8.41 -1.84 -2.96
N LEU A 112 -8.15 -0.56 -2.70
CA LEU A 112 -7.79 0.41 -3.72
C LEU A 112 -6.29 0.37 -3.97
N VAL A 113 -5.91 0.07 -5.21
CA VAL A 113 -4.52 0.11 -5.68
C VAL A 113 -4.25 1.50 -6.23
N PHE A 114 -3.08 2.05 -5.91
CA PHE A 114 -2.68 3.40 -6.28
C PHE A 114 -1.38 3.38 -7.08
N TRP A 115 -1.27 4.28 -8.07
CA TRP A 115 -0.05 4.51 -8.83
C TRP A 115 0.50 5.90 -8.56
N THR A 116 1.82 5.99 -8.45
CA THR A 116 2.57 7.21 -8.14
C THR A 116 3.90 7.22 -8.89
N SER A 117 4.41 8.42 -9.21
CA SER A 117 5.78 8.62 -9.71
C SER A 117 6.74 9.03 -8.59
N GLY A 118 6.33 8.87 -7.32
CA GLY A 118 7.01 9.41 -6.15
C GLY A 118 6.41 10.75 -5.69
N GLY A 119 6.96 11.32 -4.62
CA GLY A 119 6.59 12.67 -4.14
C GLY A 119 5.26 12.78 -3.39
N GLY A 120 4.53 11.68 -3.16
CA GLY A 120 3.34 11.66 -2.29
C GLY A 120 2.02 12.06 -2.96
N ASP A 121 2.03 12.23 -4.29
CA ASP A 121 0.84 12.37 -5.13
C ASP A 121 0.60 11.10 -5.96
N PHE A 122 -0.66 10.82 -6.26
CA PHE A 122 -1.10 9.63 -6.96
C PHE A 122 -1.84 10.02 -8.21
N TYR A 123 -1.35 9.55 -9.36
CA TYR A 123 -1.89 9.92 -10.67
C TYR A 123 -3.00 8.97 -11.13
N HIS A 124 -3.12 7.79 -10.52
CA HIS A 124 -4.16 6.81 -10.83
C HIS A 124 -4.53 5.96 -9.62
N ASN A 125 -5.75 5.44 -9.63
CA ASN A 125 -6.21 4.42 -8.70
C ASN A 125 -7.27 3.49 -9.31
N ALA A 126 -7.42 2.31 -8.72
CA ALA A 126 -8.34 1.28 -9.21
C ALA A 126 -8.83 0.36 -8.08
N ILE A 127 -9.97 -0.30 -8.27
CA ILE A 127 -10.49 -1.30 -7.33
C ILE A 127 -9.87 -2.66 -7.64
N TYR A 128 -9.21 -3.29 -6.66
CA TYR A 128 -8.68 -4.64 -6.83
C TYR A 128 -9.81 -5.68 -6.85
N ALA A 129 -9.93 -6.41 -7.96
CA ALA A 129 -10.96 -7.43 -8.17
C ALA A 129 -10.55 -8.82 -7.64
N GLY A 130 -9.28 -8.99 -7.23
CA GLY A 130 -8.71 -10.29 -6.88
C GLY A 130 -7.91 -10.90 -8.04
N GLY A 131 -7.09 -11.91 -7.75
CA GLY A 131 -6.34 -12.66 -8.77
C GLY A 131 -5.38 -11.82 -9.63
N GLY A 132 -4.83 -10.73 -9.07
CA GLY A 132 -3.97 -9.80 -9.81
C GLY A 132 -4.74 -8.84 -10.73
N GLN A 133 -6.08 -8.81 -10.68
CA GLN A 133 -6.91 -7.98 -11.54
C GLN A 133 -7.47 -6.74 -10.84
N ILE A 134 -7.74 -5.71 -11.62
CA ILE A 134 -8.32 -4.43 -11.21
C ILE A 134 -9.48 -4.03 -12.11
N ILE A 135 -10.44 -3.28 -11.57
CA ILE A 135 -11.45 -2.52 -12.33
C ILE A 135 -11.00 -1.05 -12.33
N GLU A 136 -10.84 -0.47 -13.52
CA GLU A 136 -10.32 0.89 -13.68
C GLU A 136 -11.01 1.68 -14.80
N ALA A 137 -11.03 3.01 -14.63
CA ALA A 137 -11.21 4.00 -15.70
C ALA A 137 -9.87 4.71 -15.88
N ALA A 138 -9.09 4.32 -16.89
CA ALA A 138 -7.65 4.64 -16.91
C ALA A 138 -7.26 5.88 -17.73
N ASP A 139 -7.82 6.05 -18.92
CA ASP A 139 -7.33 7.04 -19.89
C ASP A 139 -8.26 7.19 -21.10
N TYR A 140 -8.09 8.25 -21.87
CA TYR A 140 -8.85 8.47 -23.10
C TYR A 140 -8.69 7.31 -24.10
N GLY A 141 -9.80 6.95 -24.75
CA GLY A 141 -9.85 5.81 -25.68
C GLY A 141 -9.78 4.44 -25.01
N LYS A 142 -9.67 4.38 -23.67
CA LYS A 142 -9.66 3.15 -22.88
C LYS A 142 -10.94 3.12 -22.03
N PRO A 143 -11.96 2.35 -22.42
CA PRO A 143 -13.18 2.27 -21.62
C PRO A 143 -12.91 1.64 -20.25
N VAL A 144 -13.86 1.80 -19.33
CA VAL A 144 -13.85 1.10 -18.05
C VAL A 144 -13.73 -0.40 -18.31
N ARG A 145 -12.79 -1.05 -17.63
CA ARG A 145 -12.41 -2.43 -17.93
C ARG A 145 -11.87 -3.17 -16.71
N ILE A 146 -11.89 -4.50 -16.81
CA ILE A 146 -11.09 -5.38 -15.95
C ILE A 146 -9.78 -5.69 -16.67
N ARG A 147 -8.66 -5.60 -15.95
CA ARG A 147 -7.34 -6.02 -16.47
C ARG A 147 -6.40 -6.41 -15.35
N SER A 148 -5.25 -6.99 -15.70
CA SER A 148 -4.16 -7.18 -14.75
C SER A 148 -3.57 -5.84 -14.29
N ILE A 149 -3.10 -5.80 -13.03
CA ILE A 149 -2.26 -4.72 -12.50
C ILE A 149 -1.10 -4.48 -13.47
N TRP A 150 -0.83 -3.21 -13.75
CA TRP A 150 0.17 -2.76 -14.69
C TRP A 150 1.21 -1.87 -14.00
N SER A 151 2.39 -1.70 -14.64
CA SER A 151 3.54 -0.94 -14.10
C SER A 151 3.79 -1.18 -12.61
N PRO A 152 4.14 -2.40 -12.18
CA PRO A 152 4.33 -2.72 -10.76
C PRO A 152 5.38 -1.85 -10.05
N GLY A 153 6.32 -1.24 -10.79
CA GLY A 153 7.28 -0.28 -10.23
C GLY A 153 6.66 1.07 -9.81
N ASP A 154 5.49 1.41 -10.33
CA ASP A 154 4.75 2.64 -10.01
C ASP A 154 3.65 2.39 -8.97
N VAL A 155 3.38 1.12 -8.65
CA VAL A 155 2.37 0.74 -7.64
C VAL A 155 2.88 1.18 -6.28
N ALA A 156 2.03 1.89 -5.55
CA ALA A 156 2.32 2.33 -4.19
C ALA A 156 2.63 1.13 -3.27
N PRO A 157 3.55 1.27 -2.30
CA PRO A 157 3.87 0.18 -1.38
C PRO A 157 2.68 -0.23 -0.48
N TYR A 158 1.67 0.63 -0.37
CA TYR A 158 0.45 0.37 0.37
C TYR A 158 -0.77 0.55 -0.52
N VAL A 159 -1.74 -0.35 -0.33
CA VAL A 159 -3.11 -0.20 -0.82
C VAL A 159 -3.96 0.44 0.27
N GLY A 160 -5.10 1.00 -0.11
CA GLY A 160 -6.10 1.43 0.85
C GLY A 160 -7.19 0.38 1.01
N ARG A 161 -7.63 0.10 2.24
CA ARG A 161 -8.71 -0.86 2.56
C ARG A 161 -9.99 -0.13 2.98
N PRO A 162 -10.96 0.12 2.08
CA PRO A 162 -12.13 0.95 2.37
C PRO A 162 -13.12 0.40 3.40
N THR A 163 -13.04 -0.88 3.77
CA THR A 163 -14.05 -1.51 4.64
C THR A 163 -13.49 -2.39 5.77
N GLY A 164 -12.19 -2.27 6.08
CA GLY A 164 -11.53 -2.87 7.23
C GLY A 164 -10.95 -1.82 8.16
#